data_AF-A0A522NQA1-F1
#
_entry.id   AF-A0A522NQA1-F1
#
_cell.length_a   1.000
_cell.length_b   1.000
_cell.length_c   1.000
_cell.angle_alpha   90.00
_cell.angle_beta   90.00
_cell.angle_gamma   90.00
#
_symmetry.space_group_name_H-M   'P 1'
#
loop_
_entity.id
_entity.type
_entity.pdbx_description
1 polymer ?
#
loop_
_entity_poly.entity_id
_entity_poly.type
_entity_poly.pdbx_seq_one_letter_code
_entity_poly.pdbx_strand_id
1 'polypeptide(L)'
;MFDGPVERYRFYLLTLTAPSFGRVHRVPRESDARAAECGCGVRHGAEDAGLRGVPLDPAMYDYAGQVAWNRDAGVLWDRTRRRMRDRWESVEYFIVREWQDRGVLHVHVLVRIARAEAPSADVLRDAARTAVAISKIDGTLVEWGTQARCDVFRADGDGAHTIWYLSKALNYVMKDVVQHGGGVVHPLVWAHVSALGRAARAMRCAPDCDPASCGSRVHDRHGARSQVVSASRRTTRRTGWSFTGLTRTVQRRLRREWVLAHVAEPTAGRAGWPGEGQAGQHVAPLGSRALVSVVAAGP
;
A
#
# COMPACT_ATOMS: atom_id res chain seq x y z
N MET A 1 -7.99 -19.10 -9.42
CA MET A 1 -8.78 -17.96 -8.89
C MET A 1 -9.23 -18.20 -7.45
N PHE A 2 -9.54 -19.43 -7.03
CA PHE A 2 -9.35 -19.89 -5.65
C PHE A 2 -9.00 -21.37 -5.73
N ASP A 3 -8.07 -21.84 -4.90
CA ASP A 3 -7.81 -23.27 -4.79
C ASP A 3 -8.81 -23.85 -3.76
N GLY A 4 -9.92 -24.43 -4.23
CA GLY A 4 -10.95 -25.13 -3.44
C GLY A 4 -12.38 -24.55 -3.53
N PRO A 5 -13.40 -25.30 -3.05
CA PRO A 5 -14.81 -24.88 -3.08
C PRO A 5 -15.03 -23.67 -2.17
N VAL A 6 -15.32 -22.53 -2.80
CA VAL A 6 -15.54 -21.21 -2.19
C VAL A 6 -16.68 -21.25 -1.17
N GLU A 7 -17.62 -22.14 -1.39
CA GLU A 7 -18.81 -22.40 -0.59
C GLU A 7 -18.45 -22.92 0.81
N ARG A 8 -17.26 -23.49 1.01
CA ARG A 8 -16.81 -23.99 2.32
C ARG A 8 -16.21 -22.91 3.23
N TYR A 9 -16.05 -21.69 2.73
CA TYR A 9 -15.41 -20.59 3.45
C TYR A 9 -16.35 -19.40 3.65
N ARG A 10 -16.06 -18.62 4.69
CA ARG A 10 -16.54 -17.24 4.84
C ARG A 10 -15.38 -16.29 4.53
N PHE A 11 -15.67 -15.22 3.81
CA PHE A 11 -14.68 -14.23 3.38
C PHE A 11 -14.88 -12.91 4.11
N TYR A 12 -13.75 -12.25 4.37
CA TYR A 12 -13.71 -10.97 5.06
C TYR A 12 -12.77 -10.02 4.35
N LEU A 13 -13.16 -8.76 4.26
CA LEU A 13 -12.26 -7.67 3.95
C LEU A 13 -11.91 -6.95 5.25
N LEU A 14 -10.69 -7.16 5.71
CA LEU A 14 -10.13 -6.55 6.92
C LEU A 14 -9.21 -5.39 6.53
N THR A 15 -9.46 -4.21 7.08
CA THR A 15 -8.59 -3.04 6.98
C THR A 15 -8.03 -2.72 8.36
N LEU A 16 -6.69 -2.69 8.48
CA LEU A 16 -5.99 -2.26 9.69
C LEU A 16 -5.14 -1.04 9.37
N THR A 17 -5.21 -0.02 10.23
CA THR A 17 -4.53 1.26 10.02
C THR A 17 -3.38 1.43 11.01
N ALA A 18 -2.42 2.28 10.65
CA ALA A 18 -1.40 2.74 11.58
C ALA A 18 -1.99 3.67 12.65
N PRO A 19 -1.34 3.82 13.82
CA PRO A 19 -1.69 4.87 14.77
C PRO A 19 -1.56 6.27 14.17
N SER A 20 -2.05 7.26 14.91
CA SER A 20 -1.82 8.67 14.58
C SER A 20 -0.41 9.06 14.98
N PHE A 21 0.25 9.87 14.15
CA PHE A 21 1.56 10.47 14.43
C PHE A 21 1.45 12.00 14.54
N GLY A 22 0.23 12.54 14.51
CA GLY A 22 -0.04 13.96 14.46
C GLY A 22 -1.24 14.25 13.56
N ARG A 23 -1.79 15.46 13.67
CA ARG A 23 -2.91 15.89 12.84
C ARG A 23 -2.42 16.22 11.43
N VAL A 24 -3.23 15.88 10.43
CA VAL A 24 -2.93 16.11 9.01
C VAL A 24 -4.07 16.84 8.32
N HIS A 25 -3.75 17.52 7.22
CA HIS A 25 -4.73 18.11 6.33
C HIS A 25 -5.64 17.02 5.76
N ARG A 26 -6.95 17.25 5.89
CA ARG A 26 -8.00 16.41 5.31
C ARG A 26 -8.57 17.13 4.11
N VAL A 27 -8.20 16.65 2.93
CA VAL A 27 -8.69 17.16 1.65
C VAL A 27 -9.67 16.15 1.08
N PRO A 28 -10.94 16.52 0.82
CA PRO A 28 -11.93 15.63 0.22
C PRO A 28 -11.40 15.04 -1.09
N ARG A 29 -11.82 13.81 -1.43
CA ARG A 29 -11.65 13.28 -2.79
C ARG A 29 -12.83 13.80 -3.63
N GLU A 30 -12.66 13.96 -4.95
CA GLU A 30 -13.69 14.55 -5.84
C GLU A 30 -15.07 13.88 -5.73
N SER A 31 -15.15 12.62 -5.30
CA SER A 31 -16.39 11.89 -5.06
C SER A 31 -17.08 12.17 -3.71
N ASP A 32 -16.40 12.85 -2.76
CA ASP A 32 -16.92 13.16 -1.43
C ASP A 32 -17.51 14.58 -1.40
N ALA A 33 -18.83 14.67 -1.62
CA ALA A 33 -19.58 15.92 -1.71
C ALA A 33 -19.70 16.72 -0.38
N ARG A 34 -19.09 16.27 0.71
CA ARG A 34 -19.13 16.96 2.02
C ARG A 34 -17.72 17.27 2.50
N ALA A 35 -17.19 18.42 2.05
CA ALA A 35 -15.96 18.97 2.57
C ALA A 35 -16.17 19.47 4.01
N ALA A 36 -15.85 18.62 4.99
CA ALA A 36 -15.71 19.09 6.37
C ALA A 36 -14.57 20.12 6.44
N GLU A 37 -14.70 21.09 7.35
CA GLU A 37 -13.62 22.05 7.62
C GLU A 37 -12.37 21.28 8.07
N CYS A 38 -11.23 21.57 7.44
CA CYS A 38 -9.98 20.96 7.80
C CYS A 38 -9.54 21.46 9.18
N GLY A 39 -8.73 20.68 9.89
CA GLY A 39 -8.20 21.08 11.19
C GLY A 39 -7.30 22.33 11.16
N CYS A 40 -6.92 22.84 9.98
CA CYS A 40 -6.26 24.14 9.81
C CYS A 40 -7.24 25.33 9.78
N GLY A 41 -8.56 25.11 9.82
CA GLY A 41 -9.58 26.14 9.69
C GLY A 41 -9.99 26.47 8.24
N VAL A 42 -9.41 25.78 7.24
CA VAL A 42 -9.70 26.00 5.81
C VAL A 42 -10.61 24.87 5.28
N ARG A 43 -11.54 25.22 4.39
CA ARG A 43 -12.28 24.23 3.59
C ARG A 43 -11.53 23.97 2.30
N HIS A 44 -10.84 22.83 2.24
CA HIS A 44 -10.06 22.44 1.08
C HIS A 44 -10.93 21.96 -0.09
N GLY A 45 -10.61 22.41 -1.30
CA GLY A 45 -11.19 21.93 -2.55
C GLY A 45 -10.32 20.87 -3.24
N ALA A 46 -10.67 20.53 -4.48
CA ALA A 46 -9.93 19.54 -5.29
C ALA A 46 -8.53 20.05 -5.68
N GLU A 47 -8.38 21.36 -5.84
CA GLU A 47 -7.12 22.08 -6.08
C GLU A 47 -6.08 21.85 -4.97
N ASP A 48 -6.54 21.60 -3.74
CA ASP A 48 -5.69 21.33 -2.59
C ASP A 48 -5.30 19.85 -2.46
N ALA A 49 -5.59 19.00 -3.46
CA ALA A 49 -5.38 17.55 -3.37
C ALA A 49 -3.95 17.15 -2.93
N GLY A 50 -2.94 17.95 -3.30
CA GLY A 50 -1.55 17.74 -2.88
C GLY A 50 -1.30 17.91 -1.37
N LEU A 51 -2.13 18.68 -0.66
CA LEU A 51 -2.02 18.86 0.80
C LEU A 51 -2.54 17.65 1.59
N ARG A 52 -3.24 16.71 0.95
CA ARG A 52 -3.83 15.57 1.65
C ARG A 52 -2.76 14.78 2.41
N GLY A 53 -2.97 14.58 3.72
CA GLY A 53 -2.03 13.82 4.55
C GLY A 53 -0.79 14.61 4.99
N VAL A 54 -0.58 15.83 4.51
CA VAL A 54 0.47 16.73 5.02
C VAL A 54 0.14 17.12 6.47
N PRO A 55 1.10 17.12 7.41
CA PRO A 55 0.88 17.54 8.78
C PRO A 55 0.40 18.98 8.89
N LEU A 56 -0.59 19.21 9.75
CA LEU A 56 -1.05 20.58 10.07
C LEU A 56 0.05 21.39 10.76
N ASP A 57 0.85 20.72 11.59
CA ASP A 57 2.02 21.28 12.25
C ASP A 57 3.18 20.28 12.07
N PRO A 58 4.12 20.56 11.17
CA PRO A 58 5.28 19.70 10.95
C PRO A 58 6.20 19.58 12.17
N ALA A 59 6.27 20.57 13.07
CA ALA A 59 7.13 20.50 14.24
C ALA A 59 6.59 19.54 15.30
N MET A 60 5.26 19.39 15.36
CA MET A 60 4.56 18.51 16.30
C MET A 60 4.26 17.12 15.74
N TYR A 61 4.64 16.84 14.49
CA TYR A 61 4.40 15.54 13.85
C TYR A 61 5.52 14.54 14.17
N ASP A 62 5.15 13.35 14.64
CA ASP A 62 6.09 12.28 15.00
C ASP A 62 6.55 11.50 13.76
N TYR A 63 7.47 12.12 13.02
CA TYR A 63 8.11 11.49 11.87
C TYR A 63 8.92 10.24 12.23
N ALA A 64 9.60 10.26 13.39
CA ALA A 64 10.44 9.16 13.84
C ALA A 64 9.61 7.91 14.16
N GLY A 65 8.52 8.08 14.91
CA GLY A 65 7.56 7.02 15.19
C GLY A 65 6.89 6.49 13.93
N GLN A 66 6.55 7.36 12.96
CA GLN A 66 5.95 6.90 11.70
C GLN A 66 6.88 5.99 10.90
N VAL A 67 8.14 6.40 10.68
CA VAL A 67 9.09 5.59 9.89
C VAL A 67 9.48 4.30 10.63
N ALA A 68 9.59 4.35 11.96
CA ALA A 68 9.81 3.16 12.79
C ALA A 68 8.62 2.19 12.72
N TRP A 69 7.39 2.71 12.73
CA TRP A 69 6.19 1.89 12.56
C TRP A 69 6.14 1.25 11.16
N ASN A 70 6.44 2.00 10.09
CA ASN A 70 6.53 1.44 8.73
C ASN A 70 7.55 0.29 8.63
N ARG A 71 8.69 0.42 9.32
CA ARG A 71 9.74 -0.63 9.43
C ARG A 71 9.22 -1.90 10.09
N ASP A 72 8.41 -1.74 11.14
CA ASP A 72 7.98 -2.85 11.98
C ASP A 72 6.57 -3.37 11.67
N ALA A 73 5.83 -2.73 10.76
CA ALA A 73 4.51 -3.16 10.31
C ALA A 73 4.50 -4.62 9.80
N GLY A 74 5.62 -5.09 9.25
CA GLY A 74 5.80 -6.50 8.87
C GLY A 74 5.83 -7.46 10.07
N VAL A 75 6.49 -7.07 11.17
CA VAL A 75 6.56 -7.85 12.42
C VAL A 75 5.20 -7.84 13.13
N LEU A 76 4.53 -6.68 13.16
CA LEU A 76 3.16 -6.55 13.66
C LEU A 76 2.19 -7.43 12.89
N TRP A 77 2.26 -7.43 11.55
CA TRP A 77 1.46 -8.33 10.73
C TRP A 77 1.74 -9.81 11.05
N ASP A 78 2.99 -10.18 11.24
CA ASP A 78 3.37 -11.56 11.57
C ASP A 78 2.77 -12.02 12.92
N ARG A 79 2.71 -11.13 13.92
CA ARG A 79 1.98 -11.38 15.18
C ARG A 79 0.48 -11.45 14.97
N THR A 80 -0.09 -10.52 14.21
CA THR A 80 -1.52 -10.45 13.87
C THR A 80 -2.01 -11.76 13.23
N ARG A 81 -1.33 -12.24 12.19
CA ARG A 81 -1.70 -13.48 11.49
C ARG A 81 -1.53 -14.73 12.36
N ARG A 82 -0.60 -14.74 13.32
CA ARG A 82 -0.44 -15.86 14.27
C ARG A 82 -1.63 -15.89 15.22
N ARG A 83 -1.93 -14.76 15.86
CA ARG A 83 -3.07 -14.62 16.78
C ARG A 83 -4.40 -15.01 16.13
N MET A 84 -4.64 -14.65 14.87
CA MET A 84 -5.82 -15.11 14.14
C MET A 84 -5.82 -16.63 13.95
N ARG A 85 -4.68 -17.23 13.58
CA ARG A 85 -4.56 -18.68 13.42
C ARG A 85 -4.70 -19.46 14.73
N ASP A 86 -4.28 -18.88 15.85
CA ASP A 86 -4.41 -19.51 17.16
C ASP A 86 -5.88 -19.60 17.60
N ARG A 87 -6.75 -18.73 17.06
CA ARG A 87 -8.21 -18.77 17.27
C ARG A 87 -8.96 -19.56 16.21
N TRP A 88 -8.50 -19.49 14.96
CA TRP A 88 -9.16 -20.10 13.80
C TRP A 88 -8.11 -20.74 12.91
N GLU A 89 -7.94 -22.05 13.03
CA GLU A 89 -6.85 -22.78 12.39
C GLU A 89 -6.87 -22.61 10.87
N SER A 90 -8.07 -22.60 10.28
CA SER A 90 -8.31 -22.49 8.83
C SER A 90 -8.05 -21.10 8.23
N VAL A 91 -7.62 -20.11 9.02
CA VAL A 91 -7.32 -18.76 8.52
C VAL A 91 -6.28 -18.80 7.42
N GLU A 92 -6.68 -18.27 6.26
CA GLU A 92 -5.82 -17.94 5.14
C GLU A 92 -6.07 -16.52 4.66
N TYR A 93 -5.04 -15.89 4.10
CA TYR A 93 -5.12 -14.48 3.74
C TYR A 93 -4.39 -14.13 2.45
N PHE A 94 -4.79 -13.00 1.88
CA PHE A 94 -4.06 -12.19 0.94
C PHE A 94 -4.00 -10.76 1.51
N ILE A 95 -2.81 -10.21 1.68
CA ILE A 95 -2.58 -8.89 2.27
C ILE A 95 -1.91 -7.97 1.26
N VAL A 96 -2.44 -6.75 1.19
CA VAL A 96 -1.85 -5.61 0.50
C VAL A 96 -1.46 -4.55 1.54
N ARG A 97 -0.29 -3.97 1.35
CA ARG A 97 0.19 -2.76 2.04
C ARG A 97 0.10 -1.61 1.03
N GLU A 98 -0.71 -0.61 1.35
CA GLU A 98 -0.87 0.61 0.55
C GLU A 98 -0.30 1.80 1.33
N TRP A 99 0.24 2.78 0.61
CA TRP A 99 0.65 4.03 1.21
C TRP A 99 -0.56 4.95 1.36
N GLN A 100 -0.78 5.44 2.57
CA GLN A 100 -1.66 6.58 2.77
C GLN A 100 -0.98 7.86 2.27
N ASP A 101 -1.78 8.87 1.91
CA ASP A 101 -1.28 10.17 1.44
C ASP A 101 -0.28 10.82 2.44
N ARG A 102 -0.40 10.51 3.75
CA ARG A 102 0.53 10.92 4.81
C ARG A 102 1.85 10.13 4.89
N GLY A 103 2.13 9.25 3.92
CA GLY A 103 3.36 8.44 3.88
C GLY A 103 3.46 7.36 4.96
N VAL A 104 2.34 6.83 5.45
CA VAL A 104 2.30 5.67 6.35
C VAL A 104 1.64 4.49 5.68
N LEU A 105 2.11 3.28 5.96
CA LEU A 105 1.46 2.08 5.46
C LEU A 105 0.11 1.88 6.17
N HIS A 106 -0.87 1.40 5.42
CA HIS A 106 -2.04 0.72 5.98
C HIS A 106 -2.24 -0.61 5.26
N VAL A 107 -3.02 -1.52 5.83
CA VAL A 107 -3.16 -2.86 5.27
C VAL A 107 -4.60 -3.23 4.98
N HIS A 108 -4.80 -3.78 3.79
CA HIS A 108 -6.02 -4.43 3.38
C HIS A 108 -5.75 -5.93 3.28
N VAL A 109 -6.61 -6.71 3.93
CA VAL A 109 -6.45 -8.15 4.04
C VAL A 109 -7.75 -8.79 3.63
N LEU A 110 -7.69 -9.56 2.54
CA LEU A 110 -8.72 -10.51 2.24
C LEU A 110 -8.44 -11.78 3.06
N VAL A 111 -9.36 -12.13 3.96
CA VAL A 111 -9.25 -13.30 4.84
C VAL A 111 -10.33 -14.31 4.45
N ARG A 112 -9.99 -15.59 4.45
CA ARG A 112 -10.96 -16.69 4.40
C ARG A 112 -10.79 -17.62 5.59
N ILE A 113 -11.91 -18.09 6.13
CA ILE A 113 -11.97 -19.01 7.28
C ILE A 113 -13.03 -20.05 6.96
N ALA A 114 -12.78 -21.32 7.28
CA ALA A 114 -13.75 -22.40 7.08
C ALA A 114 -15.07 -22.04 7.78
N ARG A 115 -16.21 -22.28 7.13
CA ARG A 115 -17.52 -21.83 7.64
C ARG A 115 -17.82 -22.29 9.06
N ALA A 116 -17.38 -23.49 9.45
CA ALA A 116 -17.57 -24.04 10.78
C ALA A 116 -16.76 -23.32 11.87
N GLU A 117 -15.64 -22.69 11.51
CA GLU A 117 -14.78 -21.91 12.41
C GLU A 117 -15.05 -20.39 12.36
N ALA A 118 -15.76 -19.94 11.32
CA ALA A 118 -15.84 -18.55 10.93
C ALA A 118 -16.53 -17.65 11.99
N PRO A 119 -15.83 -16.67 12.57
CA PRO A 119 -16.39 -15.76 13.56
C PRO A 119 -17.33 -14.70 12.94
N SER A 120 -17.89 -13.82 13.77
CA SER A 120 -18.43 -12.55 13.27
C SER A 120 -17.30 -11.62 12.80
N ALA A 121 -17.62 -10.64 11.94
CA ALA A 121 -16.64 -9.65 11.48
C ALA A 121 -16.03 -8.84 12.63
N ASP A 122 -16.83 -8.45 13.64
CA ASP A 122 -16.34 -7.71 14.79
C ASP A 122 -15.30 -8.50 15.59
N VAL A 123 -15.56 -9.79 15.82
CA VAL A 123 -14.63 -10.65 16.56
C VAL A 123 -13.32 -10.84 15.78
N LEU A 124 -13.38 -11.00 14.45
CA LEU A 124 -12.17 -11.06 13.62
C LEU A 124 -11.40 -9.72 13.63
N ARG A 125 -12.11 -8.60 13.47
CA ARG A 125 -11.55 -7.25 13.53
C ARG A 125 -10.80 -7.03 14.82
N ASP A 126 -11.43 -7.30 15.95
CA ASP A 126 -10.88 -6.99 17.27
C ASP A 126 -9.71 -7.92 17.59
N ALA A 127 -9.80 -9.21 17.24
CA ALA A 127 -8.68 -10.14 17.37
C ALA A 127 -7.44 -9.68 16.57
N ALA A 128 -7.64 -9.11 15.37
CA ALA A 128 -6.56 -8.62 14.53
C ALA A 128 -6.02 -7.25 14.99
N ARG A 129 -6.90 -6.27 15.26
CA ARG A 129 -6.54 -4.91 15.67
C ARG A 129 -5.78 -4.89 17.00
N THR A 130 -6.17 -5.75 17.95
CA THR A 130 -5.51 -5.82 19.28
C THR A 130 -4.20 -6.62 19.28
N ALA A 131 -3.68 -7.00 18.12
CA ALA A 131 -2.36 -7.62 18.05
C ALA A 131 -1.27 -6.62 18.44
N VAL A 132 -0.32 -7.11 19.23
CA VAL A 132 0.87 -6.36 19.67
C VAL A 132 2.12 -7.09 19.20
N ALA A 133 3.12 -6.32 18.80
CA ALA A 133 4.46 -6.81 18.51
C ALA A 133 5.51 -6.01 19.28
N ILE A 134 6.71 -6.59 19.40
CA ILE A 134 7.89 -5.92 19.92
C ILE A 134 8.85 -5.73 18.75
N SER A 135 9.33 -4.51 18.56
CA SER A 135 10.35 -4.22 17.55
C SER A 135 11.59 -5.04 17.81
N LYS A 136 12.12 -5.66 16.76
CA LYS A 136 13.39 -6.39 16.84
C LYS A 136 14.60 -5.47 16.84
N ILE A 137 14.40 -4.16 16.68
CA ILE A 137 15.49 -3.19 16.49
C ILE A 137 15.76 -2.43 17.78
N ASP A 138 14.71 -1.94 18.43
CA ASP A 138 14.81 -1.07 19.60
C ASP A 138 13.94 -1.55 20.78
N GLY A 139 13.25 -2.69 20.65
CA GLY A 139 12.41 -3.23 21.71
C GLY A 139 11.09 -2.48 21.94
N THR A 140 10.80 -1.46 21.13
CA THR A 140 9.56 -0.67 21.27
C THR A 140 8.33 -1.52 20.97
N LEU A 141 7.24 -1.24 21.67
CA LEU A 141 5.95 -1.86 21.44
C LEU A 141 5.33 -1.30 20.14
N VAL A 142 4.79 -2.19 19.31
CA VAL A 142 4.22 -1.84 18.00
C VAL A 142 2.79 -2.36 17.93
N GLU A 143 1.84 -1.47 17.63
CA GLU A 143 0.40 -1.71 17.62
C GLU A 143 -0.27 -1.17 16.37
N TRP A 144 -1.46 -1.68 16.08
CA TRP A 144 -2.36 -1.04 15.11
C TRP A 144 -3.01 0.20 15.73
N GLY A 145 -3.43 1.13 14.87
CA GLY A 145 -4.27 2.25 15.28
C GLY A 145 -5.64 1.80 15.76
N THR A 146 -6.38 2.73 16.37
CA THR A 146 -7.73 2.47 16.90
C THR A 146 -8.75 2.17 15.81
N GLN A 147 -8.52 2.67 14.59
CA GLN A 147 -9.38 2.49 13.42
C GLN A 147 -9.08 1.17 12.71
N ALA A 148 -10.09 0.30 12.66
CA ALA A 148 -10.08 -0.92 11.88
C ALA A 148 -11.49 -1.19 11.33
N ARG A 149 -11.57 -1.84 10.17
CA ARG A 149 -12.84 -2.20 9.55
C ARG A 149 -12.78 -3.66 9.12
N CYS A 150 -13.86 -4.41 9.31
CA CYS A 150 -13.99 -5.76 8.81
C CYS A 150 -15.38 -5.94 8.23
N ASP A 151 -15.47 -6.24 6.94
CA ASP A 151 -16.73 -6.50 6.25
C ASP A 151 -16.79 -7.99 5.86
N VAL A 152 -17.92 -8.64 6.09
CA VAL A 152 -18.17 -10.00 5.58
C VAL A 152 -18.72 -9.90 4.16
N PHE A 153 -18.26 -10.76 3.26
CA PHE A 153 -18.93 -10.94 1.99
C PHE A 153 -19.04 -12.42 1.62
N ARG A 154 -20.05 -12.72 0.81
CA ARG A 154 -20.27 -14.07 0.29
C ARG A 154 -19.69 -14.14 -1.12
N ALA A 155 -19.13 -15.29 -1.46
CA ALA A 155 -18.57 -15.57 -2.78
C ALA A 155 -19.34 -16.74 -3.41
N ASP A 156 -20.67 -16.74 -3.26
CA ASP A 156 -21.59 -17.63 -3.96
C ASP A 156 -21.82 -17.08 -5.38
N GLY A 157 -21.24 -17.73 -6.39
CA GLY A 157 -21.44 -17.43 -7.81
C GLY A 157 -20.77 -16.15 -8.35
N ASP A 158 -20.44 -15.20 -7.48
CA ASP A 158 -20.02 -13.86 -7.88
C ASP A 158 -18.49 -13.68 -7.86
N GLY A 159 -17.80 -14.49 -8.68
CA GLY A 159 -16.36 -14.33 -8.92
C GLY A 159 -15.98 -12.90 -9.31
N ALA A 160 -16.90 -12.16 -9.93
CA ALA A 160 -16.77 -10.76 -10.29
C ALA A 160 -16.62 -9.83 -9.08
N HIS A 161 -17.34 -10.05 -7.97
CA HIS A 161 -17.20 -9.22 -6.77
C HIS A 161 -15.85 -9.44 -6.06
N THR A 162 -15.33 -10.66 -6.10
CA THR A 162 -13.98 -10.96 -5.58
C THR A 162 -12.90 -10.38 -6.49
N ILE A 163 -13.02 -10.55 -7.82
CA ILE A 163 -12.13 -9.89 -8.79
C ILE A 163 -12.20 -8.39 -8.60
N TRP A 164 -13.38 -7.81 -8.38
CA TRP A 164 -13.54 -6.39 -8.11
C TRP A 164 -12.85 -5.96 -6.81
N TYR A 165 -13.05 -6.68 -5.69
CA TYR A 165 -12.38 -6.37 -4.42
C TYR A 165 -10.87 -6.53 -4.52
N LEU A 166 -10.41 -7.51 -5.28
CA LEU A 166 -9.01 -7.72 -5.53
C LEU A 166 -8.43 -6.70 -6.51
N SER A 167 -9.17 -6.29 -7.53
CA SER A 167 -8.84 -5.15 -8.40
C SER A 167 -8.84 -3.85 -7.59
N LYS A 168 -9.70 -3.69 -6.58
CA LYS A 168 -9.65 -2.57 -5.63
C LYS A 168 -8.41 -2.65 -4.75
N ALA A 169 -8.10 -3.83 -4.20
CA ALA A 169 -6.89 -4.09 -3.42
C ALA A 169 -5.60 -3.88 -4.24
N LEU A 170 -5.60 -4.21 -5.52
CA LEU A 170 -4.50 -3.96 -6.45
C LEU A 170 -4.49 -2.51 -6.96
N ASN A 171 -5.66 -1.87 -7.15
CA ASN A 171 -5.75 -0.44 -7.48
C ASN A 171 -5.22 0.42 -6.35
N TYR A 172 -5.34 -0.02 -5.09
CA TYR A 172 -4.67 0.60 -3.95
C TYR A 172 -3.14 0.55 -4.08
N VAL A 173 -2.57 -0.50 -4.67
CA VAL A 173 -1.14 -0.53 -5.04
C VAL A 173 -0.82 0.38 -6.21
N MET A 174 -1.71 0.48 -7.20
CA MET A 174 -1.47 1.27 -8.42
C MET A 174 -1.70 2.76 -8.23
N LYS A 175 -2.56 3.16 -7.29
CA LYS A 175 -2.79 4.56 -6.92
C LYS A 175 -1.50 5.25 -6.42
N ASP A 176 -0.60 4.47 -5.83
CA ASP A 176 0.72 4.92 -5.37
C ASP A 176 1.73 5.09 -6.52
N VAL A 177 1.46 4.53 -7.70
CA VAL A 177 2.33 4.62 -8.89
C VAL A 177 1.93 5.80 -9.78
N VAL A 178 0.69 6.30 -9.66
CA VAL A 178 0.13 7.38 -10.49
C VAL A 178 -0.19 8.62 -9.64
N GLN A 179 0.86 9.23 -9.09
CA GLN A 179 0.84 10.65 -8.75
C GLN A 179 2.21 11.25 -9.09
N HIS A 180 2.49 11.37 -10.38
CA HIS A 180 3.53 12.27 -10.89
C HIS A 180 2.85 13.21 -11.90
N GLY A 181 1.94 14.06 -11.41
CA GLY A 181 1.50 15.24 -12.15
C GLY A 181 2.60 16.30 -12.02
N GLY A 182 3.21 16.67 -13.15
CA GLY A 182 4.32 17.64 -13.24
C GLY A 182 3.90 19.09 -12.95
N GLY A 183 3.35 19.33 -11.76
CA GLY A 183 3.08 20.66 -11.21
C GLY A 183 4.12 21.07 -10.16
N VAL A 184 4.14 22.36 -9.81
CA VAL A 184 4.95 22.88 -8.70
C VAL A 184 4.50 22.19 -7.41
N VAL A 185 5.39 21.43 -6.78
CA VAL A 185 5.09 20.74 -5.51
C VAL A 185 4.90 21.78 -4.42
N HIS A 186 3.75 21.77 -3.75
CA HIS A 186 3.44 22.69 -2.66
C HIS A 186 4.55 22.63 -1.58
N PRO A 187 5.10 23.76 -1.09
CA PRO A 187 6.23 23.77 -0.15
C PRO A 187 6.03 22.87 1.09
N LEU A 188 4.82 22.84 1.63
CA LEU A 188 4.48 21.97 2.77
C LEU A 188 4.57 20.47 2.44
N VAL A 189 4.24 20.05 1.21
CA VAL A 189 4.37 18.66 0.76
C VAL A 189 5.85 18.28 0.69
N TRP A 190 6.68 19.16 0.10
CA TRP A 190 8.11 18.94 0.03
C TRP A 190 8.76 18.89 1.42
N ALA A 191 8.35 19.78 2.33
CA ALA A 191 8.81 19.79 3.71
C ALA A 191 8.46 18.48 4.44
N HIS A 192 7.24 17.98 4.24
CA HIS A 192 6.77 16.71 4.80
C HIS A 192 7.58 15.50 4.30
N VAL A 193 7.72 15.36 2.97
CA VAL A 193 8.50 14.26 2.37
C VAL A 193 9.97 14.33 2.78
N SER A 194 10.54 15.54 2.85
CA SER A 194 11.90 15.75 3.32
C SER A 194 12.08 15.36 4.79
N ALA A 195 11.11 15.68 5.65
CA ALA A 195 11.13 15.29 7.06
C ALA A 195 11.02 13.76 7.23
N LEU A 196 10.16 13.09 6.44
CA LEU A 196 10.11 11.63 6.38
C LEU A 196 11.45 11.02 5.91
N GLY A 197 12.08 11.62 4.90
CA GLY A 197 13.40 11.21 4.41
C GLY A 197 14.48 11.33 5.48
N ARG A 198 14.54 12.45 6.19
CA ARG A 198 15.49 12.67 7.31
C ARG A 198 15.26 11.67 8.44
N ALA A 199 14.02 11.50 8.89
CA ALA A 199 13.68 10.55 9.95
C ALA A 199 14.05 9.11 9.54
N ALA A 200 13.75 8.73 8.29
CA ALA A 200 14.07 7.41 7.77
C ALA A 200 15.58 7.16 7.67
N ARG A 201 16.37 8.17 7.27
CA ARG A 201 17.85 8.08 7.24
C ARG A 201 18.46 8.05 8.64
N ALA A 202 17.83 8.68 9.64
CA ALA A 202 18.32 8.70 11.01
C ALA A 202 17.99 7.42 11.80
N MET A 203 16.91 6.71 11.47
CA MET A 203 16.52 5.50 12.20
C MET A 203 17.40 4.30 11.86
N ARG A 204 17.43 3.30 12.74
CA ARG A 204 18.06 2.00 12.46
C ARG A 204 17.09 1.09 11.70
N CYS A 205 17.53 0.53 10.57
CA CYS A 205 16.69 -0.36 9.76
C CYS A 205 16.82 -1.86 10.13
N ALA A 206 17.88 -2.21 10.88
CA ALA A 206 18.24 -3.56 11.32
C ALA A 206 19.07 -3.49 12.64
N PRO A 207 19.23 -4.60 13.39
CA PRO A 207 19.98 -4.61 14.65
C PRO A 207 21.48 -4.33 14.54
N ASP A 208 22.02 -4.35 13.33
CA ASP A 208 23.40 -4.06 12.93
C ASP A 208 23.51 -2.80 12.07
N CYS A 209 22.39 -2.08 11.87
CA CYS A 209 22.35 -0.86 11.07
C CYS A 209 23.09 0.28 11.79
N ASP A 210 24.11 0.82 11.12
CA ASP A 210 24.65 2.16 11.35
C ASP A 210 23.99 3.14 10.35
N PRO A 211 23.08 4.03 10.80
CA PRO A 211 22.34 4.93 9.91
C PRO A 211 23.24 5.86 9.08
N ALA A 212 24.45 6.19 9.55
CA ALA A 212 25.36 7.07 8.83
C ALA A 212 25.92 6.44 7.54
N SER A 213 25.98 5.09 7.49
CA SER A 213 26.63 4.35 6.40
C SER A 213 25.75 3.26 5.77
N CYS A 214 24.51 3.07 6.26
CA CYS A 214 23.65 1.99 5.78
C CYS A 214 23.06 2.26 4.39
N GLY A 215 23.41 1.42 3.41
CA GLY A 215 22.87 1.45 2.04
C GLY A 215 21.51 0.75 1.87
N SER A 216 20.79 0.44 2.95
CA SER A 216 19.52 -0.29 2.87
C SER A 216 18.41 0.56 2.24
N ARG A 217 17.69 -0.01 1.27
CA ARG A 217 16.52 0.63 0.64
C ARG A 217 15.37 0.93 1.60
N VAL A 218 15.44 0.45 2.84
CA VAL A 218 14.48 0.80 3.89
C VAL A 218 14.53 2.29 4.23
N HIS A 219 15.72 2.91 4.18
CA HIS A 219 15.88 4.35 4.40
C HIS A 219 15.25 5.17 3.28
N ASP A 220 15.44 4.76 2.02
CA ASP A 220 14.85 5.43 0.85
C ASP A 220 13.33 5.22 0.74
N ARG A 221 12.78 4.23 1.46
CA ARG A 221 11.35 3.89 1.44
C ARG A 221 10.63 4.31 2.71
N HIS A 222 11.11 5.35 3.39
CA HIS A 222 10.49 5.89 4.59
C HIS A 222 10.15 4.81 5.65
N GLY A 223 11.05 3.83 5.78
CA GLY A 223 10.92 2.70 6.69
C GLY A 223 10.25 1.45 6.13
N ALA A 224 9.54 1.51 5.01
CA ALA A 224 8.86 0.33 4.50
C ALA A 224 9.81 -0.74 3.93
N ARG A 225 9.49 -2.01 4.23
CA ARG A 225 10.11 -3.17 3.59
C ARG A 225 9.36 -3.56 2.31
N SER A 226 10.09 -4.11 1.33
CA SER A 226 9.70 -4.31 -0.08
C SER A 226 8.43 -5.12 -0.42
N GLN A 227 7.62 -5.57 0.54
CA GLN A 227 6.53 -6.51 0.27
C GLN A 227 5.16 -5.81 0.28
N VAL A 228 4.86 -5.15 -0.82
CA VAL A 228 3.54 -4.55 -1.09
C VAL A 228 2.43 -5.60 -0.95
N VAL A 229 2.67 -6.83 -1.43
CA VAL A 229 1.69 -7.92 -1.38
C VAL A 229 2.30 -9.17 -0.73
N SER A 230 1.50 -9.90 0.05
CA SER A 230 1.83 -11.22 0.60
C SER A 230 0.58 -12.08 0.72
N ALA A 231 0.74 -13.40 0.77
CA ALA A 231 -0.39 -14.33 0.85
C ALA A 231 0.00 -15.60 1.62
N SER A 232 -0.99 -16.33 2.13
CA SER A 232 -0.80 -17.66 2.71
C SER A 232 -0.16 -18.60 1.70
N ARG A 233 0.92 -19.28 2.07
CA ARG A 233 1.55 -20.30 1.20
C ARG A 233 0.81 -21.63 1.35
N ARG A 234 0.80 -22.42 0.28
CA ARG A 234 0.34 -23.81 0.31
C ARG A 234 1.26 -24.63 1.22
N THR A 235 0.66 -25.52 2.00
CA THR A 235 1.36 -26.48 2.88
C THR A 235 0.68 -27.85 2.76
N THR A 236 1.18 -28.87 3.46
CA THR A 236 0.53 -30.19 3.51
C THR A 236 -0.87 -30.15 4.15
N ARG A 237 -1.11 -29.19 5.06
CA ARG A 237 -2.38 -29.05 5.79
C ARG A 237 -3.29 -27.95 5.24
N ARG A 238 -2.82 -27.16 4.27
CA ARG A 238 -3.52 -25.94 3.80
C ARG A 238 -3.36 -25.77 2.31
N THR A 239 -4.45 -25.47 1.62
CA THR A 239 -4.46 -25.20 0.17
C THR A 239 -3.60 -23.99 -0.18
N GLY A 240 -3.42 -23.04 0.74
CA GLY A 240 -2.73 -21.80 0.50
C GLY A 240 -3.59 -20.82 -0.29
N TRP A 241 -3.08 -19.60 -0.41
CA TRP A 241 -3.65 -18.57 -1.25
C TRP A 241 -2.67 -18.26 -2.38
N SER A 242 -2.90 -18.86 -3.56
CA SER A 242 -2.15 -18.54 -4.76
C SER A 242 -2.99 -17.67 -5.68
N PHE A 243 -2.49 -16.47 -5.99
CA PHE A 243 -3.03 -15.72 -7.12
C PHE A 243 -2.48 -16.39 -8.39
N THR A 244 -3.32 -17.25 -8.99
CA THR A 244 -3.23 -17.66 -10.40
C THR A 244 -1.92 -18.33 -10.87
N GLY A 245 -1.21 -19.07 -10.02
CA GLY A 245 0.05 -19.71 -10.46
C GLY A 245 1.15 -18.71 -10.84
N LEU A 246 0.97 -17.41 -10.55
CA LEU A 246 1.98 -16.35 -10.71
C LEU A 246 3.00 -16.40 -9.57
N THR A 247 3.72 -17.53 -9.47
CA THR A 247 4.89 -17.62 -8.60
C THR A 247 5.93 -16.56 -9.02
N ARG A 248 6.86 -16.19 -8.14
CA ARG A 248 7.98 -15.29 -8.50
C ARG A 248 8.71 -15.78 -9.76
N THR A 249 8.79 -17.10 -9.93
CA THR A 249 9.35 -17.77 -11.10
C THR A 249 8.53 -17.48 -12.36
N VAL A 250 7.20 -17.62 -12.29
CA VAL A 250 6.29 -17.33 -13.41
C VAL A 250 6.28 -15.83 -13.75
N GLN A 251 6.25 -14.94 -12.75
CA GLN A 251 6.33 -13.49 -12.98
C GLN A 251 7.68 -13.03 -13.56
N ARG A 252 8.77 -13.74 -13.25
CA ARG A 252 10.09 -13.48 -13.85
C ARG A 252 10.16 -14.00 -15.29
N ARG A 253 9.57 -15.18 -15.55
CA ARG A 253 9.47 -15.76 -16.89
C ARG A 253 8.64 -14.87 -17.82
N LEU A 254 7.43 -14.49 -17.42
CA LEU A 254 6.54 -13.63 -18.21
C LEU A 254 7.17 -12.26 -18.53
N ARG A 255 7.93 -11.67 -17.59
CA ARG A 255 8.70 -10.43 -17.86
C ARG A 255 9.80 -10.64 -18.89
N ARG A 256 10.49 -11.79 -18.87
CA ARG A 256 11.52 -12.12 -19.85
C ARG A 256 10.92 -12.37 -21.22
N GLU A 257 9.83 -13.14 -21.29
CA GLU A 257 9.10 -13.41 -22.54
C GLU A 257 8.60 -12.11 -23.17
N TRP A 258 8.07 -11.19 -22.36
CA TRP A 258 7.68 -9.86 -22.84
C TRP A 258 8.86 -9.06 -23.39
N VAL A 259 9.97 -8.96 -22.65
CA VAL A 259 11.18 -8.26 -23.13
C VAL A 259 11.69 -8.88 -24.44
N LEU A 260 11.77 -10.21 -24.53
CA LEU A 260 12.23 -10.89 -25.74
C LEU A 260 11.30 -10.64 -26.94
N ALA A 261 9.99 -10.61 -26.72
CA ALA A 261 9.01 -10.29 -27.76
C ALA A 261 9.08 -8.83 -28.25
N HIS A 262 9.63 -7.91 -27.45
CA HIS A 262 9.66 -6.47 -27.75
C HIS A 262 11.09 -5.94 -28.01
N VAL A 263 12.10 -6.81 -28.07
CA VAL A 263 13.48 -6.46 -28.47
C VAL A 263 13.70 -6.69 -29.98
N ALA A 264 12.74 -7.31 -30.68
CA ALA A 264 12.84 -7.64 -32.11
C ALA A 264 12.12 -6.68 -33.08
N GLU A 265 11.58 -5.55 -32.61
CA GLU A 265 10.97 -4.54 -33.50
C GLU A 265 11.87 -3.30 -33.64
N PRO A 266 12.43 -3.04 -34.84
CA PRO A 266 13.17 -1.80 -35.09
C PRO A 266 12.17 -0.63 -35.17
N THR A 267 12.29 0.29 -34.21
CA THR A 267 11.84 1.69 -34.24
C THR A 267 10.77 2.05 -35.28
N ALA A 268 9.50 1.75 -35.00
CA ALA A 268 8.37 2.40 -35.63
C ALA A 268 7.19 2.48 -34.65
N GLY A 269 6.96 3.69 -34.11
CA GLY A 269 5.72 4.05 -33.39
C GLY A 269 5.55 3.40 -32.01
N ARG A 270 5.75 4.18 -30.94
CA ARG A 270 5.40 3.79 -29.57
C ARG A 270 3.92 3.38 -29.48
N ALA A 271 3.64 2.09 -29.45
CA ALA A 271 2.39 1.52 -28.95
C ALA A 271 2.61 1.09 -27.49
N GLY A 272 1.81 1.65 -26.59
CA GLY A 272 1.83 1.34 -25.15
C GLY A 272 1.42 -0.10 -24.85
N TRP A 273 1.72 -0.54 -23.63
CA TRP A 273 1.36 -1.84 -23.06
C TRP A 273 -0.16 -2.11 -23.22
N PRO A 274 -0.60 -3.36 -23.51
CA PRO A 274 -2.01 -3.70 -23.79
C PRO A 274 -2.89 -3.77 -22.52
N GLY A 275 -2.64 -2.88 -21.57
CA GLY A 275 -3.47 -2.61 -20.38
C GLY A 275 -4.14 -1.25 -20.43
N GLU A 276 -3.92 -0.46 -21.49
CA GLU A 276 -4.58 0.83 -21.70
C GLU A 276 -5.69 0.72 -22.76
N GLY A 277 -6.93 0.89 -22.31
CA GLY A 277 -8.09 1.14 -23.14
C GLY A 277 -9.36 1.06 -22.28
N GLN A 278 -10.31 1.99 -22.29
CA GLN A 278 -10.48 3.28 -22.95
C GLN A 278 -11.39 4.12 -22.04
N ALA A 279 -11.10 5.40 -21.87
CA ALA A 279 -12.12 6.41 -21.54
C ALA A 279 -11.93 7.56 -22.52
N GLY A 280 -12.99 7.85 -23.28
CA GLY A 280 -12.96 8.68 -24.47
C GLY A 280 -12.68 10.16 -24.23
N GLN A 281 -11.92 10.71 -25.19
CA GLN A 281 -12.21 11.91 -25.98
C GLN A 281 -12.78 13.15 -25.26
N HIS A 282 -11.92 14.17 -25.15
CA HIS A 282 -12.00 15.52 -25.74
C HIS A 282 -10.85 16.30 -25.08
N VAL A 283 -9.88 16.90 -25.77
CA VAL A 283 -9.93 18.23 -26.41
C VAL A 283 -8.69 18.38 -27.33
N ALA A 284 -8.85 19.22 -28.37
CA ALA A 284 -8.01 19.52 -29.53
C ALA A 284 -6.57 20.06 -29.24
N PRO A 285 -5.69 20.13 -30.27
CA PRO A 285 -4.23 20.18 -30.11
C PRO A 285 -3.65 21.59 -30.25
N LEU A 286 -2.56 21.88 -29.53
CA LEU A 286 -1.64 22.97 -29.87
C LEU A 286 -0.18 22.59 -29.59
N GLY A 287 0.63 22.56 -30.66
CA GLY A 287 1.93 23.23 -30.70
C GLY A 287 3.13 22.57 -30.01
N SER A 288 3.83 21.74 -30.78
CA SER A 288 5.30 21.63 -30.90
C SER A 288 6.17 22.31 -29.81
N ARG A 289 6.96 21.52 -29.06
CA ARG A 289 8.18 22.00 -28.41
C ARG A 289 9.40 21.24 -28.90
N ALA A 290 10.30 22.00 -29.52
CA ALA A 290 11.63 21.61 -29.92
C ALA A 290 12.50 21.24 -28.71
N LEU A 291 13.37 20.27 -28.94
CA LEU A 291 14.51 19.85 -28.13
C LEU A 291 15.48 21.00 -27.87
N VAL A 292 15.99 21.12 -26.64
CA VAL A 292 17.38 21.53 -26.41
C VAL A 292 17.94 20.77 -25.20
N SER A 293 18.96 19.97 -25.47
CA SER A 293 19.89 19.36 -24.51
C SER A 293 20.87 20.41 -23.99
N VAL A 294 21.11 20.44 -22.68
CA VAL A 294 22.24 21.18 -22.09
C VAL A 294 23.33 20.17 -21.75
N VAL A 295 24.46 20.28 -22.46
CA VAL A 295 25.75 19.71 -22.05
C VAL A 295 26.64 20.87 -21.63
N ALA A 296 27.26 20.72 -20.46
CA ALA A 296 28.19 21.67 -19.87
C ALA A 296 29.60 21.53 -20.46
N ALA A 297 30.30 22.65 -20.65
CA ALA A 297 31.71 22.87 -20.31
C ALA A 297 32.14 24.28 -20.76
N GLY A 298 32.76 25.06 -19.86
CA GLY A 298 33.44 26.34 -20.17
C GLY A 298 34.81 26.12 -20.80
N PRO A 299 35.79 27.03 -20.65
CA PRO A 299 35.81 28.31 -19.92
C PRO A 299 35.36 29.53 -20.73
#